data_AF-A0A830GCW2-F1
#
_entry.id   AF-A0A830GCW2-F1
#
_cell.length_a   1.000
_cell.length_b   1.000
_cell.length_c   1.000
_cell.angle_alpha   90.00
_cell.angle_beta   90.00
_cell.angle_gamma   90.00
#
_symmetry.space_group_name_H-M   'P 1'
#
loop_
_entity.id
_entity.type
_entity.pdbx_description
1 polymer ?
#
loop_
_entity_poly.entity_id
_entity_poly.type
_entity_poly.pdbx_seq_one_letter_code
_entity_poly.pdbx_strand_id
1 'polypeptide(L)'
;MLIGAITPFVMNLAGETQAKAPTVSVDHRITNSTGGTDYDTSTDGDNLVAVTLESGGPLEIDQLYVTASKEIDIGSAEDPGRAYESEESLSDREAFTEGTDGPQIGIGETWQAGETIYLNPEGNATDTDVSIYWTSKSLRAQEAGEVSPGDSYEIASFET
;
A
#
# COMPACT_ATOMS: atom_id res chain seq x y z
N MET A 1 16.72 -55.08 7.34
CA MET A 1 16.19 -53.74 7.65
C MET A 1 15.65 -53.18 6.35
N LEU A 2 14.33 -53.10 6.20
CA LEU A 2 13.66 -52.70 4.96
C LEU A 2 13.25 -51.22 5.13
N ILE A 3 13.79 -50.31 4.32
CA ILE A 3 13.40 -48.90 4.33
C ILE A 3 12.17 -48.77 3.44
N GLY A 4 11.00 -48.54 4.04
CA GLY A 4 9.78 -48.19 3.32
C GLY A 4 9.83 -46.73 2.89
N ALA A 5 9.89 -46.48 1.59
CA ALA A 5 9.69 -45.15 1.03
C ALA A 5 8.19 -44.82 1.05
N ILE A 6 7.78 -43.87 1.89
CA ILE A 6 6.44 -43.30 1.85
C ILE A 6 6.51 -42.11 0.91
N THR A 7 5.90 -42.23 -0.26
CA THR A 7 5.71 -41.11 -1.18
C THR A 7 4.29 -40.58 -0.94
N PRO A 8 4.08 -39.36 -0.41
CA PRO A 8 2.76 -38.78 -0.43
C PRO A 8 2.43 -38.35 -1.86
N PHE A 9 1.44 -39.02 -2.45
CA PHE A 9 0.66 -38.51 -3.55
C PHE A 9 -0.19 -37.35 -3.03
N VAL A 10 -0.15 -36.19 -3.66
CA VAL A 10 -1.17 -35.15 -3.46
C VAL A 10 -1.92 -34.99 -4.77
N MET A 11 -3.10 -35.62 -4.85
CA MET A 11 -4.16 -35.25 -5.77
C MET A 11 -4.94 -34.10 -5.16
N ASN A 12 -5.04 -32.98 -5.87
CA ASN A 12 -6.16 -32.03 -5.74
C ASN A 12 -6.34 -31.44 -7.15
N LEU A 13 -7.20 -32.02 -7.99
CA LEU A 13 -8.65 -31.80 -8.07
C LEU A 13 -8.97 -30.30 -8.13
N ALA A 14 -9.58 -29.87 -9.23
CA ALA A 14 -9.92 -28.49 -9.57
C ALA A 14 -10.64 -27.76 -8.40
N GLY A 15 -9.87 -27.12 -7.54
CA GLY A 15 -10.31 -26.05 -6.67
C GLY A 15 -9.87 -24.76 -7.34
N GLU A 16 -10.75 -23.75 -7.33
CA GLU A 16 -10.39 -22.38 -7.66
C GLU A 16 -9.01 -22.08 -7.08
N THR A 17 -8.02 -21.81 -7.92
CA THR A 17 -6.69 -21.46 -7.45
C THR A 17 -6.85 -20.20 -6.61
N GLN A 18 -6.81 -20.34 -5.29
CA GLN A 18 -6.81 -19.19 -4.39
C GLN A 18 -5.72 -18.25 -4.90
N ALA A 19 -6.10 -17.00 -5.18
CA ALA A 19 -5.17 -16.04 -5.72
C ALA A 19 -3.98 -15.92 -4.75
N LYS A 20 -2.77 -16.13 -5.27
CA LYS A 20 -1.56 -15.98 -4.46
C LYS A 20 -1.18 -14.50 -4.47
N ALA A 21 -1.10 -13.89 -3.30
CA ALA A 21 -0.64 -12.52 -3.17
C ALA A 21 0.74 -12.32 -3.84
N PRO A 22 0.97 -11.18 -4.50
CA PRO A 22 2.27 -10.84 -5.05
C PRO A 22 3.31 -10.76 -3.93
N THR A 23 4.55 -11.13 -4.24
CA THR A 23 5.68 -10.95 -3.32
C THR A 23 6.46 -9.74 -3.78
N VAL A 24 6.60 -8.75 -2.91
CA VAL A 24 7.25 -7.46 -3.18
C VAL A 24 8.20 -7.08 -2.04
N SER A 25 9.07 -6.11 -2.29
CA SER A 25 9.86 -5.40 -1.26
C SER A 25 9.57 -3.91 -1.40
N VAL A 26 9.41 -3.23 -0.28
CA VAL A 26 9.28 -1.76 -0.24
C VAL A 26 10.39 -1.18 0.63
N ASP A 27 10.85 0.00 0.25
CA ASP A 27 11.67 0.88 1.07
C ASP A 27 10.83 2.08 1.50
N HIS A 28 11.09 2.61 2.69
CA HIS A 28 10.38 3.76 3.21
C HIS A 28 11.33 4.76 3.86
N ARG A 29 10.97 6.04 3.77
CA ARG A 29 11.68 7.12 4.48
C ARG A 29 10.77 8.30 4.76
N ILE A 30 11.07 9.01 5.85
CA ILE A 30 10.47 10.32 6.08
C ILE A 30 11.07 11.33 5.10
N THR A 31 10.23 12.25 4.64
CA THR A 31 10.57 13.29 3.68
C THR A 31 9.82 14.58 4.02
N ASN A 32 10.27 15.73 3.52
CA ASN A 32 9.46 16.95 3.60
C ASN A 32 8.31 16.93 2.58
N SER A 33 7.41 17.92 2.67
CA SER A 33 6.24 18.12 1.80
C SER A 33 6.54 18.19 0.29
N THR A 34 7.81 18.30 -0.12
CA THR A 34 8.24 18.33 -1.53
C THR A 34 8.97 17.06 -1.98
N GLY A 35 9.06 16.02 -1.14
CA GLY A 35 9.78 14.78 -1.43
C GLY A 35 11.30 14.85 -1.20
N GLY A 36 11.80 15.95 -0.62
CA GLY A 36 13.20 16.18 -0.28
C GLY A 36 13.65 15.59 1.06
N THR A 37 14.96 15.43 1.25
CA THR A 37 15.56 14.83 2.46
C THR A 37 15.76 15.81 3.61
N ASP A 38 15.43 17.08 3.44
CA ASP A 38 15.54 18.12 4.46
C ASP A 38 14.19 18.26 5.17
N TYR A 39 13.95 17.37 6.13
CA TYR A 39 12.71 17.29 6.91
C TYR A 39 12.99 17.57 8.39
N ASP A 40 12.04 18.21 9.07
CA ASP A 40 12.17 18.55 10.48
C ASP A 40 11.16 17.74 11.29
N THR A 41 11.66 16.80 12.09
CA THR A 41 10.81 15.95 12.95
C THR A 41 10.26 16.70 14.16
N SER A 42 10.69 17.95 14.39
CA SER A 42 10.21 18.80 15.49
C SER A 42 9.04 19.70 15.11
N THR A 43 8.68 19.77 13.83
CA THR A 43 7.52 20.51 13.33
C THR A 43 6.41 19.54 12.92
N ASP A 44 5.25 19.68 13.55
CA ASP A 44 4.03 18.98 13.16
C ASP A 44 3.56 19.49 11.78
N GLY A 45 3.13 18.58 10.90
CA GLY A 45 2.37 18.89 9.69
C GLY A 45 3.15 19.00 8.38
N ASP A 46 4.49 18.91 8.35
CA ASP A 46 5.28 19.18 7.13
C ASP A 46 6.00 17.95 6.54
N ASN A 47 5.86 16.79 7.18
CA ASN A 47 6.57 15.56 6.80
C ASN A 47 5.63 14.51 6.19
N LEU A 48 6.11 13.85 5.14
CA LEU A 48 5.46 12.74 4.46
C LEU A 48 6.26 11.46 4.66
N VAL A 49 5.63 10.33 4.38
CA VAL A 49 6.28 9.02 4.23
C VAL A 49 6.42 8.72 2.74
N ALA A 50 7.64 8.71 2.22
CA ALA A 50 7.91 8.23 0.87
C ALA A 50 8.06 6.71 0.90
N VAL A 51 7.25 5.99 0.12
CA VAL A 51 7.29 4.53 0.02
C VAL A 51 7.62 4.13 -1.41
N THR A 52 8.70 3.40 -1.61
CA THR A 52 9.19 2.98 -2.92
C THR A 52 9.07 1.49 -3.09
N LEU A 53 8.46 1.02 -4.19
CA LEU A 53 8.46 -0.40 -4.53
C LEU A 53 9.87 -0.76 -5.02
N GLU A 54 10.67 -1.45 -4.21
CA GLU A 54 12.05 -1.78 -4.58
C GLU A 54 12.12 -2.92 -5.59
N SER A 55 11.28 -3.95 -5.39
CA SER A 55 11.27 -5.14 -6.22
C SER A 55 9.92 -5.85 -6.18
N GLY A 56 9.62 -6.60 -7.24
CA GLY A 56 8.33 -7.26 -7.42
C GLY A 56 7.85 -7.16 -8.87
N GLY A 57 6.68 -7.73 -9.14
CA GLY A 57 5.91 -7.43 -10.34
C GLY A 57 5.13 -6.12 -10.19
N PRO A 58 4.64 -5.53 -11.29
CA PRO A 58 3.73 -4.39 -11.22
C PRO A 58 2.48 -4.76 -10.41
N LEU A 59 2.00 -3.81 -9.61
CA LEU A 59 0.80 -3.97 -8.78
C LEU A 59 -0.32 -3.07 -9.33
N GLU A 60 -1.47 -3.64 -9.66
CA GLU A 60 -2.64 -2.87 -10.08
C GLU A 60 -3.13 -2.00 -8.92
N ILE A 61 -3.21 -0.69 -9.12
CA ILE A 61 -3.57 0.24 -8.04
C ILE A 61 -5.00 0.02 -7.52
N ASP A 62 -5.89 -0.52 -8.36
CA ASP A 62 -7.26 -0.80 -7.98
C ASP A 62 -7.39 -2.04 -7.08
N GLN A 63 -6.28 -2.72 -6.82
CA GLN A 63 -6.16 -3.81 -5.86
C GLN A 63 -5.38 -3.41 -4.61
N LEU A 64 -5.02 -2.13 -4.45
CA LEU A 64 -4.17 -1.67 -3.34
C LEU A 64 -4.91 -0.71 -2.41
N TYR A 65 -4.70 -0.92 -1.12
CA TYR A 65 -5.05 0.04 -0.08
C TYR A 65 -3.98 0.07 1.01
N VAL A 66 -3.95 1.16 1.77
CA VAL A 66 -3.07 1.35 2.93
C VAL A 66 -3.91 1.58 4.18
N THR A 67 -3.40 1.14 5.32
CA THR A 67 -3.90 1.50 6.65
C THR A 67 -2.72 2.01 7.48
N ALA A 68 -3.01 2.85 8.47
CA ALA A 68 -1.99 3.30 9.40
C ALA A 68 -2.50 3.43 10.85
N SER A 69 -1.59 3.55 11.82
CA SER A 69 -1.93 3.82 13.23
C SER A 69 -2.44 5.24 13.48
N LYS A 70 -2.26 6.12 12.50
CA LYS A 70 -2.84 7.47 12.40
C LYS A 70 -3.67 7.52 11.13
N GLU A 71 -4.69 8.37 11.09
CA GLU A 71 -5.42 8.60 9.83
C GLU A 71 -4.43 9.09 8.76
N ILE A 72 -4.62 8.68 7.50
CA ILE A 72 -3.64 8.91 6.44
C ILE A 72 -4.34 9.37 5.16
N ASP A 73 -3.63 10.16 4.34
CA ASP A 73 -3.99 10.45 2.94
C ASP A 73 -2.84 10.02 2.01
N ILE A 74 -3.16 9.71 0.75
CA ILE A 74 -2.17 9.34 -0.26
C ILE A 74 -1.91 10.53 -1.19
N GLY A 75 -0.68 11.07 -1.12
CA GLY A 75 -0.18 12.09 -2.01
C GLY A 75 0.29 11.55 -3.37
N SER A 76 0.21 12.43 -4.37
CA SER A 76 0.72 12.17 -5.72
C SER A 76 2.24 12.27 -5.79
N ALA A 77 2.90 11.46 -6.62
CA ALA A 77 4.33 11.64 -6.91
C ALA A 77 4.64 12.97 -7.63
N GLU A 78 3.71 13.47 -8.44
CA GLU A 78 3.86 14.74 -9.17
C GLU A 78 3.61 15.95 -8.29
N ASP A 79 2.85 15.77 -7.21
CA ASP A 79 2.55 16.81 -6.23
C ASP A 79 2.39 16.18 -4.83
N PRO A 80 3.50 15.85 -4.16
CA PRO A 80 3.48 15.16 -2.87
C PRO A 80 2.73 15.95 -1.80
N GLY A 81 2.76 17.28 -1.90
CA GLY A 81 2.10 18.20 -1.00
C GLY A 81 0.60 18.35 -1.25
N ARG A 82 0.02 17.76 -2.29
CA ARG A 82 -1.42 17.78 -2.50
C ARG A 82 -2.19 16.92 -1.50
N ALA A 83 -1.51 16.00 -0.81
CA ALA A 83 -2.08 15.27 0.32
C ALA A 83 -2.50 16.17 1.51
N TYR A 84 -2.14 17.46 1.47
CA TYR A 84 -2.44 18.43 2.51
C TYR A 84 -3.75 19.19 2.33
N GLU A 85 -4.55 18.95 1.28
CA GLU A 85 -5.65 19.88 0.95
C GLU A 85 -6.81 19.89 1.96
N SER A 86 -6.97 18.88 2.84
CA SER A 86 -7.80 18.99 4.07
C SER A 86 -7.70 17.79 5.02
N GLU A 87 -7.74 18.02 6.34
CA GLU A 87 -7.93 16.96 7.38
C GLU A 87 -9.24 16.16 7.16
N GLU A 88 -10.22 16.71 6.45
CA GLU A 88 -11.46 16.02 6.05
C GLU A 88 -11.25 14.92 4.99
N SER A 89 -10.02 14.75 4.49
CA SER A 89 -9.62 13.71 3.53
C SER A 89 -8.79 12.59 4.14
N LEU A 90 -8.55 12.62 5.46
CA LEU A 90 -7.84 11.55 6.15
C LEU A 90 -8.81 10.41 6.47
N SER A 91 -8.32 9.17 6.35
CA SER A 91 -9.07 8.01 6.84
C SER A 91 -8.15 6.96 7.44
N ASP A 92 -8.74 6.06 8.24
CA ASP A 92 -8.05 4.85 8.74
C ASP A 92 -7.59 3.92 7.61
N ARG A 93 -8.14 4.09 6.39
CA ARG A 93 -7.85 3.24 5.24
C ARG A 93 -8.09 3.95 3.91
N GLU A 94 -6.99 4.19 3.20
CA GLU A 94 -7.00 4.82 1.88
C GLU A 94 -6.84 3.80 0.76
N ALA A 95 -7.73 3.88 -0.23
CA ALA A 95 -7.61 3.11 -1.46
C ALA A 95 -6.75 3.87 -2.46
N PHE A 96 -5.95 3.15 -3.27
CA PHE A 96 -5.02 3.80 -4.19
C PHE A 96 -5.70 4.44 -5.42
N THR A 97 -7.03 4.55 -5.42
CA THR A 97 -7.86 4.86 -6.59
C THR A 97 -8.87 6.00 -6.40
N GLU A 98 -8.86 6.74 -5.29
CA GLU A 98 -9.92 7.72 -4.98
C GLU A 98 -9.81 9.04 -5.76
N GLY A 99 -9.73 9.00 -7.09
CA GLY A 99 -9.89 10.18 -7.95
C GLY A 99 -11.06 9.99 -8.91
N THR A 100 -11.96 10.98 -9.03
CA THR A 100 -13.03 10.98 -10.06
C THR A 100 -12.50 11.01 -11.48
N ASP A 101 -11.23 11.36 -11.68
CA ASP A 101 -10.59 11.58 -12.98
C ASP A 101 -9.32 10.74 -13.23
N GLY A 102 -9.01 9.76 -12.37
CA GLY A 102 -7.82 8.89 -12.52
C GLY A 102 -7.15 8.52 -11.19
N PRO A 103 -6.01 7.81 -11.22
CA PRO A 103 -5.22 7.50 -10.02
C PRO A 103 -4.85 8.78 -9.26
N GLN A 104 -5.19 8.88 -7.97
CA GLN A 104 -4.78 10.01 -7.11
C GLN A 104 -3.26 10.14 -6.97
N ILE A 105 -2.53 9.05 -7.19
CA ILE A 105 -1.14 8.88 -6.74
C ILE A 105 -0.11 9.31 -7.80
N GLY A 106 -0.54 9.69 -8.99
CA GLY A 106 0.39 10.09 -10.07
C GLY A 106 1.27 8.96 -10.63
N ILE A 107 1.08 7.71 -10.18
CA ILE A 107 1.82 6.51 -10.65
C ILE A 107 1.08 5.70 -11.74
N GLY A 108 0.03 6.26 -12.37
CA GLY A 108 -0.72 5.58 -13.42
C GLY A 108 -1.53 4.38 -12.92
N GLU A 109 -1.84 3.41 -13.77
CA GLU A 109 -2.68 2.24 -13.44
C GLU A 109 -1.97 1.18 -12.59
N THR A 110 -0.64 1.23 -12.52
CA THR A 110 0.16 0.21 -11.83
C THR A 110 1.31 0.84 -11.06
N TRP A 111 1.56 0.36 -9.84
CA TRP A 111 2.76 0.67 -9.09
C TRP A 111 3.90 -0.28 -9.48
N GLN A 112 4.99 0.26 -10.00
CA GLN A 112 6.12 -0.48 -10.56
C GLN A 112 7.39 -0.33 -9.73
N ALA A 113 8.32 -1.28 -9.89
CA ALA A 113 9.60 -1.24 -9.19
C ALA A 113 10.38 0.04 -9.56
N GLY A 114 10.80 0.78 -8.53
CA GLY A 114 11.47 2.08 -8.61
C GLY A 114 10.53 3.28 -8.49
N GLU A 115 9.20 3.08 -8.49
CA GLU A 115 8.23 4.16 -8.30
C GLU A 115 7.93 4.39 -6.82
N THR A 116 7.73 5.66 -6.47
CA THR A 116 7.48 6.12 -5.10
C THR A 116 6.09 6.71 -4.98
N ILE A 117 5.39 6.34 -3.91
CA ILE A 117 4.16 6.97 -3.45
C ILE A 117 4.45 7.78 -2.18
N TYR A 118 3.61 8.75 -1.88
CA TYR A 118 3.75 9.57 -0.68
C TYR A 118 2.52 9.39 0.20
N LEU A 119 2.74 9.14 1.49
CA LEU A 119 1.67 9.04 2.47
C LEU A 119 1.76 10.21 3.43
N ASN A 120 0.62 10.75 3.83
CA ASN A 120 0.49 11.89 4.73
C ASN A 120 -0.30 11.49 5.99
N PRO A 121 0.38 11.03 7.05
CA PRO A 121 -0.28 10.72 8.32
C PRO A 121 -0.75 11.99 9.03
N GLU A 122 -1.83 11.88 9.80
CA GLU A 122 -2.32 12.93 10.68
C GLU A 122 -1.20 13.42 11.62
N GLY A 123 -1.00 14.73 11.67
CA GLY A 123 0.05 15.36 12.44
C GLY A 123 1.44 15.20 11.81
N ASN A 124 2.18 14.15 12.14
CA ASN A 124 3.55 13.93 11.68
C ASN A 124 3.77 12.48 11.25
N ALA A 125 4.64 12.29 10.26
CA ALA A 125 5.07 11.00 9.76
C ALA A 125 5.71 10.09 10.83
N THR A 126 6.50 10.61 11.77
CA THR A 126 7.20 9.78 12.78
C THR A 126 6.27 9.00 13.72
N ASP A 127 6.69 7.82 14.14
CA ASP A 127 5.94 6.89 15.01
C ASP A 127 4.59 6.48 14.40
N THR A 128 4.56 6.30 13.08
CA THR A 128 3.37 5.81 12.34
C THR A 128 3.63 4.39 11.86
N ASP A 129 2.77 3.46 12.28
CA ASP A 129 2.72 2.11 11.75
C ASP A 129 1.94 2.14 10.44
N VAL A 130 2.52 1.65 9.36
CA VAL A 130 1.89 1.61 8.04
C VAL A 130 1.84 0.17 7.54
N SER A 131 0.68 -0.25 7.04
CA SER A 131 0.50 -1.54 6.37
C SER A 131 -0.13 -1.35 4.99
N ILE A 132 0.47 -1.94 3.97
CA ILE A 132 -0.02 -1.94 2.59
C ILE A 132 -0.58 -3.33 2.28
N TYR A 133 -1.78 -3.33 1.71
CA TYR A 133 -2.54 -4.52 1.40
C TYR A 133 -2.80 -4.64 -0.10
N TRP A 134 -2.77 -5.87 -0.59
CA TRP A 134 -3.24 -6.24 -1.91
C TRP A 134 -4.50 -7.08 -1.81
N THR A 135 -5.47 -6.83 -2.69
CA THR A 135 -6.70 -7.60 -2.79
C THR A 135 -6.77 -8.42 -4.07
N SER A 136 -7.26 -9.66 -3.97
CA SER A 136 -7.43 -10.57 -5.12
C SER A 136 -8.43 -10.07 -6.15
N LYS A 137 -9.27 -9.10 -5.77
CA LYS A 137 -10.29 -8.44 -6.58
C LYS A 137 -10.11 -6.93 -6.49
N SER A 138 -10.50 -6.21 -7.55
CA SER A 138 -10.54 -4.75 -7.55
C SER A 138 -11.38 -4.22 -6.39
N LEU A 139 -10.88 -3.21 -5.68
CA LEU A 139 -11.56 -2.48 -4.62
C LEU A 139 -12.80 -1.75 -5.15
N ARG A 140 -12.78 -1.29 -6.41
CA ARG A 140 -13.96 -0.68 -7.07
C ARG A 140 -15.09 -1.67 -7.30
N ALA A 141 -14.79 -2.96 -7.33
CA ALA A 141 -15.77 -4.04 -7.44
C ALA A 141 -16.33 -4.48 -6.08
N GLN A 142 -15.84 -3.91 -4.97
CA GLN A 142 -16.31 -4.18 -3.61
C GLN A 142 -17.24 -3.04 -3.16
N GLU A 143 -18.47 -3.35 -2.74
CA GLU A 143 -19.46 -2.34 -2.34
C GLU A 143 -18.92 -1.48 -1.18
N ALA A 144 -19.01 -0.15 -1.33
CA ALA A 144 -18.69 0.84 -0.28
C ALA A 144 -17.30 0.70 0.38
N GLY A 145 -16.33 0.12 -0.31
CA GLY A 145 -15.00 -0.10 0.25
C GLY A 145 -14.93 -1.23 1.28
N GLU A 146 -15.94 -2.08 1.45
CA GLU A 146 -15.80 -3.24 2.34
C GLU A 146 -14.87 -4.28 1.73
N VAL A 147 -13.63 -4.34 2.24
CA VAL A 147 -12.66 -5.36 1.82
C VAL A 147 -13.04 -6.68 2.47
N SER A 148 -13.38 -7.69 1.67
CA SER A 148 -13.65 -9.03 2.18
C SER A 148 -12.37 -9.63 2.80
N PRO A 149 -12.36 -10.02 4.10
CA PRO A 149 -11.15 -10.48 4.79
C PRO A 149 -10.46 -11.71 4.16
N GLY A 150 -11.16 -12.48 3.33
CA GLY A 150 -10.62 -13.65 2.62
C GLY A 150 -9.91 -13.33 1.31
N ASP A 151 -10.01 -12.09 0.84
CA ASP A 151 -9.47 -11.61 -0.43
C ASP A 151 -8.34 -10.58 -0.24
N SER A 152 -7.98 -10.23 1.00
CA SER A 152 -6.96 -9.23 1.33
C SER A 152 -5.71 -9.85 1.95
N TYR A 153 -4.55 -9.35 1.54
CA TYR A 153 -3.25 -9.86 1.93
C TYR A 153 -2.32 -8.69 2.23
N GLU A 154 -1.73 -8.66 3.42
CA GLU A 154 -0.66 -7.71 3.74
C GLU A 154 0.57 -8.04 2.89
N ILE A 155 1.07 -7.04 2.15
CA ILE A 155 2.24 -7.18 1.27
C ILE A 155 3.45 -6.39 1.79
N ALA A 156 3.23 -5.41 2.65
CA ALA A 156 4.28 -4.69 3.36
C ALA A 156 3.75 -4.12 4.69
N SER A 157 4.62 -4.03 5.70
CA SER A 157 4.34 -3.35 6.96
C SER A 157 5.64 -2.79 7.55
N PHE A 158 5.60 -1.57 8.07
CA PHE A 158 6.76 -0.88 8.64
C PHE A 158 6.35 0.24 9.61
N GLU A 159 7.29 0.63 10.48
CA GLU A 159 7.19 1.79 11.38
C GLU A 159 8.11 2.91 10.85
N THR A 160 7.71 4.17 11.05
CA THR A 160 8.35 5.37 10.49
C THR A 160 9.01 6.26 11.53
#